data_AF-X1NS61-F1
#
_entry.id   AF-X1NS61-F1
#
_cell.length_a   1.000
_cell.length_b   1.000
_cell.length_c   1.000
_cell.angle_alpha   90.00
_cell.angle_beta   90.00
_cell.angle_gamma   90.00
#
_symmetry.space_group_name_H-M   'P 1'
#
loop_
_entity.id
_entity.type
_entity.pdbx_description
1 polymer ?
#
loop_
_entity_poly.entity_id
_entity_poly.type
_entity_poly.pdbx_seq_one_letter_code
_entity_poly.pdbx_strand_id
1 'polypeptide(L)'
;MYKLLYLVRGEPDFERVVALAIAGKDKFKQTFIFVGDGHPLFASAITNQFRKSLFAEHGFQIKDFCDYDPTGVILKKLSLKRDIPLDRREIGPILWSNKRLFIPIMFLVMLKIYLMIRAPRIARKVLKKISPDALLTDQSGSLEHYAPGVFPEVFSEVFRKVAFQMGMPSCIFTHGAAGGLHRAFTDPKYDPYRNYYVFACSD
;
A
#
# COMPACT_ATOMS: atom_id res chain seq x y z
N MET A 1 -20.09 -9.74 8.79
CA MET A 1 -19.14 -8.70 9.23
C MET A 1 -18.63 -7.97 8.00
N TYR A 2 -18.74 -6.64 7.98
CA TYR A 2 -18.33 -5.81 6.85
C TYR A 2 -16.81 -5.91 6.64
N LYS A 3 -16.37 -6.02 5.40
CA LYS A 3 -15.00 -6.35 5.00
C LYS A 3 -14.26 -5.13 4.49
N LEU A 4 -13.13 -4.81 5.11
CA LEU A 4 -12.29 -3.68 4.74
C LEU A 4 -10.99 -4.17 4.13
N LEU A 5 -10.55 -3.53 3.03
CA LEU A 5 -9.22 -3.71 2.47
C LEU A 5 -8.41 -2.42 2.64
N TYR A 6 -7.31 -2.49 3.38
CA TYR A 6 -6.36 -1.39 3.56
C TYR A 6 -5.18 -1.54 2.60
N LEU A 7 -4.83 -0.46 1.91
CA LEU A 7 -3.57 -0.34 1.18
C LEU A 7 -2.56 0.46 2.00
N VAL A 8 -1.35 -0.07 2.11
CA VAL A 8 -0.23 0.54 2.82
C VAL A 8 0.90 0.75 1.82
N ARG A 9 1.40 1.98 1.68
CA ARG A 9 2.53 2.27 0.77
C ARG A 9 3.84 2.44 1.51
N GLY A 10 3.81 3.05 2.68
CA GLY A 10 5.01 3.32 3.47
C GLY A 10 4.74 3.47 4.96
N GLU A 11 5.78 3.84 5.68
CA GLU A 11 5.77 4.00 7.15
C GLU A 11 4.61 4.88 7.66
N PRO A 12 4.34 6.07 7.09
CA PRO A 12 3.27 6.94 7.60
C PRO A 12 1.89 6.34 7.40
N ASP A 13 1.66 5.64 6.29
CA ASP A 13 0.39 4.96 6.04
C ASP A 13 0.22 3.78 6.99
N PHE A 14 1.28 3.03 7.24
CA PHE A 14 1.24 1.87 8.12
C PHE A 14 0.87 2.27 9.54
N GLU A 15 1.44 3.35 10.08
CA GLU A 15 1.08 3.87 11.39
C GLU A 15 -0.43 4.18 11.51
N ARG A 16 -1.00 4.84 10.50
CA ARG A 16 -2.43 5.18 10.46
C ARG A 16 -3.30 3.93 10.37
N VAL A 17 -2.92 3.00 9.50
CA VAL A 17 -3.62 1.74 9.31
C VAL A 17 -3.62 0.92 10.59
N VAL A 18 -2.51 0.85 11.33
CA VAL A 18 -2.42 0.17 12.63
C VAL A 18 -3.44 0.76 13.61
N ALA A 19 -3.49 2.09 13.74
CA ALA A 19 -4.41 2.76 14.66
C ALA A 19 -5.89 2.49 14.31
N LEU A 20 -6.26 2.65 13.04
CA LEU A 20 -7.62 2.38 12.56
C LEU A 20 -8.00 0.90 12.71
N ALA A 21 -7.06 0.01 12.43
CA ALA A 21 -7.29 -1.42 12.45
C ALA A 21 -7.60 -1.93 13.85
N ILE A 22 -6.81 -1.49 14.83
CA ILE A 22 -7.00 -1.84 16.24
C ILE A 22 -8.37 -1.36 16.73
N ALA A 23 -8.72 -0.10 16.47
CA ALA A 23 -10.01 0.46 16.87
C ALA A 23 -11.21 -0.23 16.19
N GLY A 24 -11.02 -0.76 14.97
CA GLY A 24 -12.05 -1.43 14.19
C GLY A 24 -12.07 -2.96 14.33
N LYS A 25 -11.17 -3.57 15.11
CA LYS A 25 -10.90 -5.02 15.08
C LYS A 25 -12.16 -5.87 15.31
N ASP A 26 -12.98 -5.47 16.28
CA ASP A 26 -14.17 -6.23 16.67
C ASP A 26 -15.40 -5.91 15.81
N LYS A 27 -15.30 -4.90 14.93
CA LYS A 27 -16.40 -4.39 14.10
C LYS A 27 -16.30 -4.84 12.63
N PHE A 28 -15.07 -4.98 12.13
CA PHE A 28 -14.81 -5.22 10.71
C PHE A 28 -13.88 -6.41 10.47
N LYS A 29 -14.11 -7.13 9.37
CA LYS A 29 -13.15 -8.11 8.85
C LYS A 29 -12.13 -7.37 8.00
N GLN A 30 -10.88 -7.29 8.47
CA GLN A 30 -9.88 -6.42 7.86
C GLN A 30 -8.82 -7.22 7.10
N THR A 31 -8.42 -6.74 5.93
CA THR A 31 -7.31 -7.29 5.13
C THR A 31 -6.35 -6.17 4.76
N PHE A 32 -5.05 -6.46 4.76
CA PHE A 32 -4.01 -5.46 4.56
C PHE A 32 -3.09 -5.87 3.42
N ILE A 33 -2.80 -4.93 2.53
CA ILE A 33 -1.85 -5.13 1.43
C ILE A 33 -0.83 -4.01 1.45
N PHE A 34 0.44 -4.42 1.44
CA PHE A 34 1.54 -3.51 1.22
C PHE A 34 1.79 -3.38 -0.27
N VAL A 35 1.54 -2.19 -0.83
CA VAL A 35 1.75 -1.91 -2.27
C VAL A 35 3.10 -1.24 -2.54
N GLY A 36 3.70 -0.63 -1.52
CA GLY A 36 5.04 -0.09 -1.55
C GLY A 36 5.17 1.23 -2.29
N ASP A 37 5.76 2.22 -1.60
CA ASP A 37 6.22 3.46 -2.19
C ASP A 37 7.70 3.31 -2.60
N GLY A 38 8.66 3.45 -1.68
CA GLY A 38 10.09 3.33 -2.04
C GLY A 38 10.57 1.90 -2.34
N HIS A 39 9.90 0.89 -1.79
CA HIS A 39 10.33 -0.51 -1.84
C HIS A 39 9.09 -1.42 -1.96
N PRO A 40 9.11 -2.49 -2.79
CA PRO A 40 7.92 -3.30 -3.07
C PRO A 40 7.61 -4.35 -1.99
N LEU A 41 8.45 -4.45 -0.95
CA LEU A 41 8.34 -5.46 0.11
C LEU A 41 8.22 -4.78 1.48
N PHE A 42 7.19 -5.17 2.23
CA PHE A 42 6.85 -4.64 3.55
C PHE A 42 7.98 -4.82 4.56
N ALA A 43 8.62 -5.99 4.55
CA ALA A 43 9.65 -6.34 5.51
C ALA A 43 10.79 -5.32 5.51
N SER A 44 11.26 -4.92 4.33
CA SER A 44 12.35 -3.96 4.15
C SER A 44 11.88 -2.51 4.15
N ALA A 45 10.64 -2.23 3.73
CA ALA A 45 10.14 -0.88 3.57
C ALA A 45 9.69 -0.23 4.88
N ILE A 46 9.16 -1.02 5.82
CA ILE A 46 8.72 -0.55 7.12
C ILE A 46 9.82 -0.87 8.11
N THR A 47 10.39 0.13 8.76
CA THR A 47 11.54 -0.06 9.65
C THR A 47 11.13 -0.07 11.12
N ASN A 48 9.99 0.52 11.46
CA ASN A 48 9.50 0.63 12.82
C ASN A 48 9.01 -0.72 13.36
N GLN A 49 9.87 -1.35 14.17
CA GLN A 49 9.59 -2.65 14.78
C GLN A 49 8.48 -2.60 15.83
N PHE A 50 8.32 -1.47 16.52
CA PHE A 50 7.24 -1.28 17.49
C PHE A 50 5.87 -1.38 16.79
N ARG A 51 5.68 -0.67 15.67
CA ARG A 51 4.42 -0.72 14.90
C ARG A 51 4.16 -2.11 14.32
N LYS A 52 5.20 -2.80 13.82
CA LYS A 52 5.09 -4.20 13.34
C LYS A 52 4.66 -5.15 14.45
N SER A 53 5.27 -5.02 15.63
CA SER A 53 4.98 -5.87 16.79
C SER A 53 3.55 -5.65 17.28
N LEU A 54 3.14 -4.39 17.42
CA LEU A 54 1.78 -4.02 17.80
C LEU A 54 0.77 -4.58 16.79
N PHE A 55 1.03 -4.46 15.49
CA PHE A 55 0.16 -5.01 14.45
C PHE A 55 0.01 -6.54 14.56
N ALA A 56 1.11 -7.25 14.83
CA ALA A 56 1.13 -8.69 14.99
C ALA A 56 0.45 -9.16 16.29
N GLU A 57 0.62 -8.43 17.40
CA GLU A 57 -0.04 -8.70 18.69
C GLU A 57 -1.57 -8.70 18.56
N HIS A 58 -2.10 -7.80 17.72
CA HIS A 58 -3.52 -7.79 17.40
C HIS A 58 -3.95 -8.86 16.38
N GLY A 59 -3.05 -9.75 15.94
CA GLY A 59 -3.33 -10.86 15.03
C GLY A 59 -3.49 -10.44 13.57
N PHE A 60 -3.08 -9.22 13.21
CA PHE A 60 -3.15 -8.75 11.84
C PHE A 60 -1.98 -9.26 11.01
N GLN A 61 -2.25 -9.48 9.72
CA GLN A 61 -1.24 -9.91 8.74
C GLN A 61 -1.34 -9.02 7.51
N ILE A 62 -0.18 -8.64 6.97
CA ILE A 62 -0.07 -7.86 5.75
C ILE A 62 0.63 -8.68 4.68
N LYS A 63 0.11 -8.65 3.45
CA LYS A 63 0.72 -9.31 2.29
C LYS A 63 1.33 -8.29 1.36
N ASP A 64 2.44 -8.64 0.73
CA ASP A 64 2.99 -7.79 -0.31
C ASP A 64 2.12 -7.90 -1.56
N PHE A 65 1.96 -6.80 -2.30
CA PHE A 65 1.17 -6.77 -3.51
C PHE A 65 1.63 -7.80 -4.55
N CYS A 66 2.94 -8.07 -4.61
CA CYS A 66 3.51 -9.09 -5.48
C CYS A 66 3.09 -10.53 -5.13
N ASP A 67 2.61 -10.79 -3.91
CA ASP A 67 2.16 -12.14 -3.49
C ASP A 67 0.85 -12.56 -4.17
N TYR A 68 0.17 -11.63 -4.88
CA TYR A 68 -1.07 -11.90 -5.62
C TYR A 68 -0.86 -12.29 -7.08
N ASP A 69 0.40 -12.41 -7.50
CA ASP A 69 0.74 -12.85 -8.85
C ASP A 69 1.92 -13.86 -8.85
N PRO A 70 1.82 -15.01 -9.54
CA PRO A 70 2.87 -16.03 -9.51
C PRO A 70 4.25 -15.51 -9.95
N THR A 71 4.31 -14.65 -10.97
CA THR A 71 5.56 -14.05 -11.43
C THR A 71 6.11 -13.07 -10.39
N GLY A 72 5.23 -12.33 -9.70
CA GLY A 72 5.60 -11.47 -8.57
C GLY A 72 6.24 -12.26 -7.43
N VAL A 73 5.65 -13.41 -7.06
CA VAL A 73 6.20 -14.32 -6.04
C VAL A 73 7.58 -14.84 -6.43
N ILE A 74 7.78 -15.23 -7.69
CA ILE A 74 9.08 -15.71 -8.19
C ILE A 74 10.13 -14.60 -8.10
N LEU A 75 9.82 -13.41 -8.63
CA LEU A 75 10.74 -12.27 -8.60
C LEU A 75 11.07 -11.82 -7.17
N LYS A 76 10.09 -11.83 -6.26
CA LYS A 76 10.30 -11.58 -4.83
C LYS A 76 11.27 -12.58 -4.21
N LYS A 77 11.14 -13.88 -4.48
CA LYS A 77 12.08 -14.89 -3.97
C LYS A 77 13.51 -14.69 -4.50
N LEU A 78 13.64 -14.23 -5.73
CA LEU A 78 14.93 -13.96 -6.36
C LEU A 78 15.58 -12.66 -5.83
N SER A 79 14.79 -11.68 -5.41
CA SER A 79 15.28 -10.44 -4.80
C SER A 79 15.58 -10.57 -3.29
N LEU A 80 14.81 -11.38 -2.56
CA LEU A 80 14.86 -11.54 -1.09
C LEU A 80 16.13 -12.20 -0.52
N LYS A 81 17.20 -12.37 -1.29
CA LYS A 81 18.42 -12.95 -0.72
C LYS A 81 19.05 -12.06 0.37
N ARG A 82 18.74 -10.75 0.45
CA ARG A 82 19.12 -9.80 1.52
C ARG A 82 18.17 -8.58 1.58
N ASP A 83 18.04 -7.95 2.75
CA ASP A 83 17.48 -6.60 2.88
C ASP A 83 18.45 -5.61 2.22
N ILE A 84 18.04 -5.03 1.09
CA ILE A 84 18.88 -4.10 0.33
C ILE A 84 18.16 -2.74 0.28
N PRO A 85 18.74 -1.68 0.84
CA PRO A 85 18.25 -0.32 0.66
C PRO A 85 18.19 0.02 -0.83
N LEU A 86 17.07 0.57 -1.29
CA LEU A 86 16.85 0.96 -2.68
C LEU A 86 16.98 2.48 -2.90
N ASP A 87 17.73 3.18 -2.06
CA ASP A 87 18.05 4.58 -2.36
C ASP A 87 19.01 4.61 -3.56
N ARG A 88 18.63 5.36 -4.61
CA ARG A 88 19.45 5.55 -5.82
C ARG A 88 20.84 6.10 -5.49
N ARG A 89 20.99 6.85 -4.39
CA ARG A 89 22.27 7.40 -3.92
C ARG A 89 23.16 6.33 -3.28
N GLU A 90 22.58 5.24 -2.79
CA GLU A 90 23.29 4.17 -2.06
C GLU A 90 23.59 2.94 -2.94
N ILE A 91 22.79 2.69 -3.99
CA ILE A 91 22.94 1.52 -4.87
C ILE A 91 24.32 1.47 -5.56
N GLY A 92 24.81 2.60 -6.07
CA GLY A 92 26.11 2.68 -6.76
C GLY A 92 27.28 2.24 -5.86
N PRO A 93 27.46 2.89 -4.69
CA PRO A 93 28.46 2.49 -3.69
C PRO A 93 28.32 1.04 -3.19
N ILE A 94 27.09 0.55 -3.00
CA ILE A 94 26.81 -0.83 -2.57
C ILE A 94 27.24 -1.85 -3.64
N LEU A 95 26.99 -1.57 -4.92
CA LEU A 95 27.39 -2.44 -6.03
C LEU A 95 28.91 -2.47 -6.24
N TRP A 96 29.57 -1.33 -6.04
CA TRP A 96 31.03 -1.23 -6.10
C TRP A 96 31.71 -2.00 -4.96
N SER A 97 31.16 -1.93 -3.74
CA SER A 97 31.71 -2.64 -2.58
C SER A 97 31.37 -4.13 -2.56
N ASN A 98 30.24 -4.55 -3.14
CA ASN A 98 29.84 -5.96 -3.16
C ASN A 98 29.11 -6.35 -4.45
N LYS A 99 29.90 -6.78 -5.45
CA LYS A 99 29.40 -7.26 -6.75
C LYS A 99 28.38 -8.42 -6.65
N ARG A 100 28.35 -9.17 -5.53
CA ARG A 100 27.36 -10.24 -5.30
C ARG A 100 25.94 -9.72 -5.08
N LEU A 101 25.77 -8.42 -4.78
CA LEU A 101 24.46 -7.77 -4.62
C LEU A 101 23.82 -7.35 -5.95
N PHE A 102 24.56 -7.39 -7.05
CA PHE A 102 24.06 -7.02 -8.38
C PHE A 102 22.84 -7.83 -8.80
N ILE A 103 22.92 -9.16 -8.65
CA ILE A 103 21.85 -10.07 -9.09
C ILE A 103 20.55 -9.83 -8.29
N PRO A 104 20.55 -9.80 -6.93
CA PRO A 104 19.36 -9.44 -6.16
C PRO A 104 18.77 -8.07 -6.50
N ILE A 105 19.61 -7.04 -6.68
CA ILE A 105 19.16 -5.69 -7.03
C ILE A 105 18.50 -5.68 -8.42
N MET A 106 19.09 -6.37 -9.39
CA MET A 106 18.50 -6.51 -10.73
C MET A 106 17.11 -7.14 -10.65
N PHE A 107 16.94 -8.23 -9.89
CA PHE A 107 15.62 -8.86 -9.70
C PHE A 107 14.63 -7.97 -8.97
N LEU A 108 15.09 -7.15 -8.02
CA LEU A 108 14.26 -6.20 -7.30
C LEU A 108 13.78 -5.06 -8.21
N VAL A 109 14.64 -4.57 -9.10
CA VAL A 109 14.28 -3.60 -10.15
C VAL A 109 13.29 -4.23 -11.14
N MET A 110 13.54 -5.47 -11.59
CA MET A 110 12.61 -6.21 -12.44
C MET A 110 11.25 -6.40 -11.78
N LEU A 111 11.22 -6.73 -10.47
CA LEU A 111 9.99 -6.84 -9.69
C LEU A 111 9.22 -5.52 -9.70
N LYS A 112 9.89 -4.39 -9.43
CA LYS A 112 9.26 -3.06 -9.47
C LYS A 112 8.61 -2.78 -10.83
N ILE A 113 9.36 -2.94 -11.92
CA ILE A 113 8.88 -2.71 -13.28
C ILE A 113 7.70 -3.64 -13.61
N TYR A 114 7.82 -4.93 -13.24
CA TYR A 114 6.76 -5.91 -13.44
C TYR A 114 5.46 -5.50 -12.74
N LEU A 115 5.54 -5.11 -11.47
CA LEU A 115 4.37 -4.71 -10.68
C LEU A 115 3.71 -3.47 -11.26
N MET A 116 4.47 -2.50 -11.78
CA MET A 116 3.91 -1.32 -12.43
C MET A 116 3.10 -1.69 -13.67
N ILE A 117 3.68 -2.46 -14.58
CA ILE A 117 3.03 -2.86 -15.84
C ILE A 117 1.77 -3.69 -15.57
N ARG A 118 1.81 -4.55 -14.55
CA ARG A 118 0.70 -5.46 -14.21
C ARG A 118 -0.25 -4.91 -13.15
N ALA A 119 -0.02 -3.70 -12.62
CA ALA A 119 -0.76 -3.17 -11.48
C ALA A 119 -2.29 -3.27 -11.64
N PRO A 120 -2.91 -2.84 -12.77
CA PRO A 120 -4.37 -2.92 -12.92
C PRO A 120 -4.90 -4.36 -12.92
N ARG A 121 -4.15 -5.29 -13.54
CA ARG A 121 -4.52 -6.70 -13.59
C ARG A 121 -4.42 -7.35 -12.22
N ILE A 122 -3.34 -7.07 -11.48
CA ILE A 122 -3.14 -7.62 -10.13
C ILE A 122 -4.15 -7.00 -9.16
N ALA A 123 -4.39 -5.68 -9.19
CA ALA A 123 -5.41 -5.01 -8.39
C ALA A 123 -6.80 -5.62 -8.60
N ARG A 124 -7.19 -5.88 -9.85
CA ARG A 124 -8.46 -6.57 -10.14
C ARG A 124 -8.50 -7.99 -9.57
N LYS A 125 -7.41 -8.75 -9.66
CA LYS A 125 -7.31 -10.09 -9.02
C LYS A 125 -7.47 -9.98 -7.51
N VAL A 126 -6.81 -9.00 -6.88
CA VAL A 126 -6.88 -8.73 -5.44
C VAL A 126 -8.32 -8.45 -5.02
N LEU A 127 -8.96 -7.47 -5.66
CA LEU A 127 -10.32 -7.05 -5.30
C LEU A 127 -11.33 -8.18 -5.51
N LYS A 128 -11.20 -8.97 -6.58
CA LYS A 128 -12.03 -10.17 -6.78
C LYS A 128 -11.79 -11.26 -5.73
N LYS A 129 -10.52 -11.48 -5.35
CA LYS A 129 -10.14 -12.55 -4.41
C LYS A 129 -10.55 -12.22 -2.97
N ILE A 130 -10.34 -10.98 -2.54
CA ILE A 130 -10.65 -10.53 -1.18
C ILE A 130 -12.16 -10.23 -1.07
N SER A 131 -12.75 -9.71 -2.15
CA SER A 131 -14.14 -9.24 -2.18
C SER A 131 -14.45 -8.32 -0.99
N PRO A 132 -13.69 -7.22 -0.79
CA PRO A 132 -13.96 -6.28 0.29
C PRO A 132 -15.23 -5.47 -0.01
N ASP A 133 -15.91 -5.02 1.05
CA ASP A 133 -17.08 -4.15 0.94
C ASP A 133 -16.66 -2.68 0.77
N ALA A 134 -15.48 -2.30 1.27
CA ALA A 134 -14.84 -1.01 1.00
C ALA A 134 -13.32 -1.12 0.88
N LEU A 135 -12.75 -0.27 0.02
CA LEU A 135 -11.32 -0.07 -0.15
C LEU A 135 -10.88 1.17 0.64
N LEU A 136 -9.84 1.06 1.47
CA LEU A 136 -9.23 2.16 2.20
C LEU A 136 -7.83 2.42 1.66
N THR A 137 -7.59 3.61 1.12
CA THR A 137 -6.29 4.04 0.59
C THR A 137 -5.86 5.36 1.20
N ASP A 138 -4.58 5.68 1.10
CA ASP A 138 -4.12 7.03 1.39
C ASP A 138 -4.49 8.00 0.23
N GLN A 139 -4.07 9.26 0.35
CA GLN A 139 -4.40 10.31 -0.63
C GLN A 139 -3.51 10.35 -1.88
N SER A 140 -2.42 9.59 -1.95
CA SER A 140 -1.52 9.69 -3.11
C SER A 140 -2.19 9.30 -4.43
N GLY A 141 -1.72 9.94 -5.50
CA GLY A 141 -2.29 9.84 -6.85
C GLY A 141 -3.55 10.68 -7.11
N SER A 142 -4.02 11.50 -6.16
CA SER A 142 -5.13 12.45 -6.38
C SER A 142 -4.70 13.81 -6.94
N LEU A 143 -3.41 14.02 -7.25
CA LEU A 143 -2.88 15.28 -7.75
C LEU A 143 -2.48 15.14 -9.22
N GLU A 144 -2.96 16.07 -10.08
CA GLU A 144 -2.62 16.19 -11.51
C GLU A 144 -1.12 16.47 -11.78
N HIS A 145 -0.28 16.51 -10.74
CA HIS A 145 1.12 16.96 -10.80
C HIS A 145 2.17 15.88 -10.62
N TYR A 146 1.80 14.61 -10.61
CA TYR A 146 2.80 13.56 -10.64
C TYR A 146 3.38 13.42 -12.04
N ALA A 147 4.61 13.92 -12.20
CA ALA A 147 5.35 13.86 -13.44
C ALA A 147 5.46 12.39 -13.90
N PRO A 148 5.22 12.10 -15.19
CA PRO A 148 5.36 10.75 -15.71
C PRO A 148 6.79 10.24 -15.45
N GLY A 149 6.93 9.16 -14.68
CA GLY A 149 8.23 8.52 -14.40
C GLY A 149 8.67 8.49 -12.94
N VAL A 150 7.91 9.09 -12.01
CA VAL A 150 8.18 8.96 -10.57
C VAL A 150 7.45 7.73 -10.03
N PHE A 151 8.22 6.64 -9.84
CA PHE A 151 7.80 5.53 -8.98
C PHE A 151 7.59 6.13 -7.59
N PRO A 152 6.41 6.01 -6.94
CA PRO A 152 5.43 4.89 -6.97
C PRO A 152 3.96 5.39 -6.98
N GLU A 153 3.73 6.63 -7.42
CA GLU A 153 2.63 7.49 -6.98
C GLU A 153 1.22 7.08 -7.45
N VAL A 154 1.06 5.88 -8.04
CA VAL A 154 -0.16 5.48 -8.77
C VAL A 154 -0.78 4.17 -8.27
N PHE A 155 -0.20 3.42 -7.33
CA PHE A 155 -0.83 2.16 -6.88
C PHE A 155 -2.19 2.38 -6.21
N SER A 156 -2.28 3.34 -5.28
CA SER A 156 -3.56 3.71 -4.65
C SER A 156 -4.58 4.13 -5.70
N GLU A 157 -4.19 4.96 -6.67
CA GLU A 157 -5.07 5.39 -7.76
C GLU A 157 -5.49 4.24 -8.68
N VAL A 158 -4.60 3.32 -9.02
CA VAL A 158 -4.93 2.11 -9.80
C VAL A 158 -5.98 1.29 -9.07
N PHE A 159 -5.83 1.07 -7.76
CA PHE A 159 -6.80 0.36 -6.97
C PHE A 159 -8.15 1.09 -6.90
N ARG A 160 -8.16 2.41 -6.69
CA ARG A 160 -9.39 3.22 -6.70
C ARG A 160 -10.12 3.14 -8.03
N LYS A 161 -9.42 3.30 -9.16
CA LYS A 161 -9.99 3.16 -10.51
C LYS A 161 -10.62 1.78 -10.72
N VAL A 162 -9.95 0.71 -10.31
CA VAL A 162 -10.47 -0.65 -10.46
C VAL A 162 -11.65 -0.91 -9.51
N ALA A 163 -11.60 -0.41 -8.28
CA ALA A 163 -12.69 -0.51 -7.31
C ALA A 163 -13.95 0.21 -7.82
N PHE A 164 -13.80 1.42 -8.36
CA PHE A 164 -14.90 2.17 -8.98
C PHE A 164 -15.55 1.39 -10.13
N GLN A 165 -14.74 0.84 -11.04
CA GLN A 165 -15.25 -0.02 -12.13
C GLN A 165 -16.01 -1.26 -11.62
N MET A 166 -15.77 -1.67 -10.38
CA MET A 166 -16.43 -2.80 -9.73
C MET A 166 -17.59 -2.39 -8.82
N GLY A 167 -17.97 -1.10 -8.79
CA GLY A 167 -19.05 -0.58 -7.94
C GLY A 167 -18.70 -0.58 -6.45
N MET A 168 -17.42 -0.59 -6.11
CA MET A 168 -16.95 -0.66 -4.73
C MET A 168 -16.59 0.73 -4.19
N PRO A 169 -17.08 1.11 -3.00
CA PRO A 169 -16.71 2.37 -2.38
C PRO A 169 -15.21 2.37 -2.01
N SER A 170 -14.56 3.49 -2.31
CA SER A 170 -13.18 3.76 -1.93
C SER A 170 -13.17 4.91 -0.94
N CYS A 171 -12.52 4.75 0.21
CA CYS A 171 -12.34 5.77 1.22
C CYS A 171 -10.86 6.17 1.27
N ILE A 172 -10.60 7.48 1.28
CA ILE A 172 -9.25 8.03 1.40
C ILE A 172 -9.00 8.38 2.87
N PHE A 173 -7.85 8.02 3.43
CA PHE A 173 -7.42 8.54 4.74
C PHE A 173 -6.31 9.57 4.53
N THR A 174 -6.62 10.85 4.77
CA THR A 174 -5.71 11.99 4.53
C THR A 174 -4.83 12.31 5.75
N HIS A 175 -5.42 12.21 6.96
CA HIS A 175 -4.74 12.37 8.24
C HIS A 175 -5.00 11.15 9.14
N GLY A 176 -4.16 10.91 10.15
CA GLY A 176 -4.23 9.73 11.02
C GLY A 176 -5.49 9.64 11.88
N ALA A 177 -5.38 9.15 13.12
CA ALA A 177 -6.51 8.96 14.04
C ALA A 177 -7.42 10.21 14.23
N ALA A 178 -6.96 11.40 13.81
CA ALA A 178 -7.74 12.62 13.69
C ALA A 178 -9.04 12.42 12.86
N GLY A 179 -9.03 11.70 11.73
CA GLY A 179 -10.25 11.54 10.92
C GLY A 179 -11.37 10.77 11.62
N GLY A 180 -11.01 9.82 12.50
CA GLY A 180 -11.96 9.13 13.37
C GLY A 180 -12.44 9.99 14.56
N LEU A 181 -11.56 10.85 15.09
CA LEU A 181 -11.88 11.82 16.12
C LEU A 181 -12.78 12.96 15.59
N HIS A 182 -12.56 13.41 14.36
CA HIS A 182 -13.38 14.43 13.71
C HIS A 182 -14.83 13.99 13.56
N ARG A 183 -15.14 12.70 13.40
CA ARG A 183 -16.55 12.22 13.38
C ARG A 183 -17.33 12.54 14.67
N ALA A 184 -16.64 12.77 15.80
CA ALA A 184 -17.27 13.23 17.04
C ALA A 184 -17.50 14.76 17.07
N PHE A 185 -16.87 15.52 16.18
CA PHE A 185 -16.86 16.99 16.18
C PHE A 185 -17.33 17.64 14.86
N THR A 186 -17.42 16.89 13.76
CA THR A 186 -17.84 17.35 12.43
C THR A 186 -18.48 16.19 11.63
N ASP A 187 -19.55 16.49 10.91
CA ASP A 187 -20.13 15.54 9.96
C ASP A 187 -19.15 15.31 8.80
N PRO A 188 -18.85 14.04 8.44
CA PRO A 188 -17.95 13.77 7.35
C PRO A 188 -18.52 14.31 6.03
N LYS A 189 -17.80 15.23 5.39
CA LYS A 189 -18.10 15.68 4.03
C LYS A 189 -17.50 14.68 3.04
N TYR A 190 -18.38 13.99 2.34
CA TYR A 190 -18.00 13.18 1.19
C TYR A 190 -18.00 14.08 -0.04
N ASP A 191 -16.88 14.74 -0.30
CA ASP A 191 -16.78 15.53 -1.52
C ASP A 191 -16.58 14.57 -2.70
N PRO A 192 -17.40 14.68 -3.76
CA PRO A 192 -17.19 13.94 -4.99
C PRO A 192 -15.91 14.45 -5.65
N TYR A 193 -14.83 13.67 -5.57
CA TYR A 193 -13.63 13.92 -6.36
C TYR A 193 -13.61 12.93 -7.51
N ARG A 194 -13.79 13.44 -8.75
CA ARG A 194 -13.68 12.69 -10.02
C ARG A 194 -13.96 11.18 -9.89
N ASN A 195 -15.23 10.82 -9.66
CA ASN A 195 -15.73 9.44 -9.58
C ASN A 195 -15.50 8.67 -8.26
N TYR A 196 -15.08 9.31 -7.17
CA TYR A 196 -14.89 8.64 -5.87
C TYR A 196 -15.59 9.36 -4.72
N TYR A 197 -15.90 8.63 -3.65
CA TYR A 197 -16.30 9.19 -2.36
C TYR A 197 -15.05 9.51 -1.55
N VAL A 198 -14.63 10.76 -1.49
CA VAL A 198 -13.45 11.14 -0.69
C VAL A 198 -13.88 11.31 0.76
N PHE A 199 -13.27 10.54 1.66
CA PHE A 199 -13.28 10.89 3.08
C PHE A 199 -12.14 11.89 3.30
N ALA A 200 -12.41 13.16 3.05
CA ALA A 200 -11.48 14.23 3.42
C ALA A 200 -11.81 14.61 4.86
N CYS A 201 -10.83 14.58 5.75
CA CYS A 201 -10.94 15.41 6.96
C CYS A 201 -11.00 16.84 6.44
N SER A 202 -12.11 17.54 6.69
CA SER A 202 -12.27 18.95 6.30
C SER A 202 -11.06 19.77 6.73
N ASP A 203 -10.65 20.71 5.88
CA ASP A 203 -9.71 21.78 6.24
C ASP A 203 -10.11 22.48 7.56
#